data_AF-A0A7C4TD22-F1
#
_entry.id   AF-A0A7C4TD22-F1
#
_cell.length_a   1.000
_cell.length_b   1.000
_cell.length_c   1.000
_cell.angle_alpha   90.00
_cell.angle_beta   90.00
_cell.angle_gamma   90.00
#
_symmetry.space_group_name_H-M   'P 1'
#
loop_
_entity.id
_entity.type
_entity.pdbx_description
1 polymer ?
#
loop_
_entity_poly.entity_id
_entity_poly.type
_entity_poly.pdbx_seq_one_letter_code
_entity_poly.pdbx_strand_id
1 'polypeptide(L)'
;MHKDRDKNLLERGFTLVELLIVVVILGILAGIVVFAVGGLSSDAQNNACATEERTIETAIEAYLAKNPNVTRDSIDDYSALTGGANPLLKDDPSARFTVSNGALTAVGDCA
;
A
#
# COMPACT_ATOMS: atom_id res chain seq x y z
N MET A 1 60.01 31.47 9.80
CA MET A 1 58.55 31.30 9.86
C MET A 1 57.98 31.29 8.44
N HIS A 2 57.78 30.12 7.84
CA HIS A 2 56.51 29.80 7.18
C HIS A 2 56.52 28.30 6.91
N LYS A 3 55.59 27.65 7.58
CA LYS A 3 55.48 26.23 7.84
C LYS A 3 54.26 25.75 7.05
N ASP A 4 54.32 24.49 6.62
CA ASP A 4 53.24 23.69 6.07
C ASP A 4 52.78 24.02 4.64
N ARG A 5 53.36 23.30 3.68
CA ARG A 5 52.65 22.99 2.43
C ARG A 5 51.83 21.74 2.70
N ASP A 6 50.55 21.94 3.00
CA ASP A 6 49.54 20.90 2.99
C ASP A 6 49.57 20.21 1.62
N LYS A 7 50.11 19.00 1.60
CA LYS A 7 50.07 18.15 0.42
C LYS A 7 48.68 17.53 0.39
N ASN A 8 47.81 18.05 -0.46
CA ASN A 8 46.57 17.40 -0.85
C ASN A 8 46.90 16.01 -1.43
N LEU A 9 46.94 14.98 -0.58
CA LEU A 9 47.18 13.58 -0.95
C LEU A 9 45.91 12.90 -1.52
N LEU A 10 44.86 13.69 -1.81
CA LEU A 10 43.51 13.21 -2.07
C LEU A 10 42.96 13.53 -3.47
N GLU A 11 43.78 14.04 -4.39
CA GLU A 11 43.39 14.17 -5.80
C GLU A 11 43.93 12.98 -6.63
N ARG A 12 43.51 11.76 -6.24
CA ARG A 12 43.58 10.59 -7.11
C ARG A 12 42.24 10.49 -7.84
N GLY A 13 42.23 10.84 -9.12
CA GLY A 13 41.05 10.70 -9.97
C GLY A 13 40.59 9.25 -10.05
N PHE A 14 39.28 9.05 -10.01
CA PHE A 14 38.62 7.75 -10.24
C PHE A 14 39.13 7.14 -11.55
N THR A 15 39.41 5.84 -11.54
CA THR A 15 39.81 5.15 -12.77
C THR A 15 38.58 4.94 -13.66
N LEU A 16 38.73 5.06 -14.99
CA LEU A 16 37.60 4.83 -15.92
C LEU A 16 37.01 3.41 -15.78
N VAL A 17 37.87 2.44 -15.44
CA VAL A 17 37.48 1.04 -15.23
C VAL A 17 36.58 0.88 -14.01
N GLU A 18 36.82 1.67 -12.96
CA GLU A 18 36.07 1.66 -11.71
C GLU A 18 34.66 2.22 -11.89
N LEU A 19 34.49 3.26 -12.72
CA LEU A 19 33.14 3.69 -13.11
C LEU A 19 32.46 2.71 -14.08
N LEU A 20 33.21 2.07 -14.98
CA LEU A 20 32.67 1.10 -15.94
C LEU A 20 32.06 -0.11 -15.25
N ILE A 21 32.76 -0.72 -14.27
CA ILE A 21 32.23 -1.90 -13.58
C ILE A 21 30.99 -1.55 -12.74
N VAL A 22 30.92 -0.34 -12.17
CA VAL A 22 29.76 0.11 -11.38
C VAL A 22 28.51 0.20 -12.25
N VAL A 23 28.58 0.83 -13.43
CA VAL A 23 27.40 0.93 -14.30
C VAL A 23 26.98 -0.42 -14.87
N VAL A 24 27.92 -1.34 -15.06
CA VAL A 24 27.60 -2.74 -15.45
C VAL A 24 26.82 -3.43 -14.34
N ILE A 25 27.27 -3.34 -13.09
CA ILE A 25 26.56 -3.94 -11.94
C ILE A 25 25.19 -3.28 -11.76
N LEU A 26 25.10 -1.95 -11.81
CA LEU A 26 23.83 -1.23 -11.71
C LEU A 26 22.87 -1.60 -12.85
N GLY A 27 23.37 -1.81 -14.06
CA GLY A 27 22.57 -2.27 -15.20
C GLY A 27 21.97 -3.66 -14.99
N ILE A 28 22.76 -4.61 -14.46
CA ILE A 28 22.29 -5.96 -14.15
C ILE A 28 21.23 -5.92 -13.04
N LEU A 29 21.51 -5.18 -11.96
CA LEU A 29 20.57 -5.07 -10.83
C LEU A 29 19.26 -4.40 -11.26
N ALA A 30 19.33 -3.32 -12.04
CA ALA A 30 18.14 -2.63 -12.55
C ALA A 30 17.28 -3.55 -13.42
N GLY A 31 17.89 -4.38 -14.27
CA GLY A 31 17.17 -5.34 -15.11
C GLY A 31 16.36 -6.36 -14.30
N ILE A 32 16.93 -6.92 -13.23
CA ILE A 32 16.24 -7.90 -12.37
C ILE A 32 15.07 -7.25 -11.61
N VAL A 33 15.27 -6.03 -11.08
CA VAL A 33 14.27 -5.31 -10.28
C VAL A 33 12.99 -5.03 -11.07
N VAL A 34 13.10 -4.65 -12.35
CA VAL A 34 11.92 -4.33 -13.18
C VAL A 34 10.97 -5.52 -13.29
N PHE A 35 11.49 -6.73 -13.53
CA PHE A 35 10.66 -7.93 -13.61
C PHE A 35 10.10 -8.34 -12.24
N ALA A 36 10.86 -8.15 -11.16
CA ALA A 36 10.42 -8.50 -9.81
C ALA A 36 9.29 -7.58 -9.31
N VAL A 37 9.34 -6.27 -9.61
CA VAL A 37 8.35 -5.29 -9.13
C VAL A 37 7.01 -5.41 -9.86
N GLY A 38 6.99 -5.82 -11.13
CA GLY A 38 5.77 -5.92 -11.93
C GLY A 38 4.70 -6.85 -11.33
N GLY A 39 5.09 -8.00 -10.77
CA GLY A 39 4.16 -8.92 -10.09
C GLY A 39 3.79 -8.47 -8.68
N LEU A 40 4.75 -7.87 -7.96
CA LEU A 40 4.57 -7.45 -6.57
C LEU A 40 3.44 -6.43 -6.39
N SER A 41 3.29 -5.50 -7.34
CA SER A 41 2.21 -4.50 -7.27
C SER A 41 0.81 -5.12 -7.33
N SER A 42 0.60 -6.12 -8.19
CA SER A 42 -0.69 -6.81 -8.28
C SER A 42 -0.97 -7.65 -7.03
N ASP A 43 0.03 -8.37 -6.52
CA ASP A 43 -0.12 -9.15 -5.29
C ASP A 43 -0.40 -8.24 -4.09
N ALA A 44 0.27 -7.09 -4.00
CA ALA A 44 0.03 -6.09 -2.97
C ALA A 44 -1.40 -5.55 -3.04
N GLN A 45 -1.90 -5.26 -4.25
CA GLN A 45 -3.27 -4.79 -4.45
C GLN A 45 -4.31 -5.85 -4.04
N ASN A 46 -4.13 -7.10 -4.45
CA ASN A 46 -5.02 -8.21 -4.08
C ASN A 46 -5.06 -8.43 -2.56
N ASN A 47 -3.88 -8.41 -1.92
CA ASN A 47 -3.77 -8.55 -0.47
C ASN A 47 -4.40 -7.37 0.28
N ALA A 48 -4.29 -6.15 -0.27
CA ALA A 48 -4.96 -4.98 0.28
C ALA A 48 -6.48 -5.13 0.18
N CYS A 49 -7.02 -5.51 -1.00
CA CYS A 49 -8.45 -5.75 -1.20
C CYS A 49 -8.99 -6.81 -0.22
N ALA A 50 -8.31 -7.95 -0.08
CA ALA A 50 -8.73 -9.01 0.84
C ALA A 50 -8.68 -8.57 2.32
N THR A 51 -7.75 -7.70 2.69
CA THR A 51 -7.67 -7.15 4.05
C THR A 51 -8.77 -6.13 4.31
N GLU A 52 -9.05 -5.27 3.32
CA GLU A 52 -10.13 -4.29 3.38
C GLU A 52 -11.48 -4.98 3.48
N GLU A 53 -11.76 -5.99 2.66
CA GLU A 53 -13.00 -6.78 2.71
C GLU A 53 -13.27 -7.33 4.12
N ARG A 54 -12.25 -7.95 4.74
CA ARG A 54 -12.35 -8.48 6.12
C ARG A 54 -12.57 -7.38 7.15
N THR A 55 -11.95 -6.22 6.94
CA THR A 55 -12.13 -5.07 7.84
C THR A 55 -13.57 -4.56 7.77
N ILE A 56 -14.15 -4.50 6.57
CA ILE A 56 -15.55 -4.10 6.37
C ILE A 56 -16.50 -5.13 6.97
N GLU A 57 -16.27 -6.43 6.74
CA GLU A 57 -17.10 -7.50 7.32
C GLU A 57 -17.08 -7.44 8.86
N THR A 58 -15.89 -7.25 9.45
CA THR A 58 -15.76 -7.07 10.92
C THR A 58 -16.53 -5.84 11.40
N ALA A 59 -16.53 -4.75 10.63
CA ALA A 59 -17.30 -3.56 10.97
C ALA A 59 -18.82 -3.83 10.89
N ILE A 60 -19.28 -4.56 9.88
CA ILE A 60 -20.69 -4.99 9.75
C ILE A 60 -21.10 -5.84 10.95
N GLU A 61 -20.31 -6.85 11.30
CA GLU A 61 -20.58 -7.71 12.47
C GLU A 61 -20.61 -6.90 13.78
N ALA A 62 -19.67 -5.98 13.96
CA ALA A 62 -19.63 -5.10 15.13
C ALA A 62 -20.84 -4.16 15.19
N TYR A 63 -21.34 -3.69 14.04
CA TYR A 63 -22.54 -2.86 13.97
C TYR A 63 -23.78 -3.66 14.38
N LEU A 64 -23.94 -4.87 13.85
CA LEU A 64 -25.05 -5.76 14.19
C LEU A 64 -25.03 -6.18 15.66
N ALA A 65 -23.84 -6.42 16.22
CA ALA A 65 -23.68 -6.74 17.65
C ALA A 65 -24.12 -5.59 18.57
N LYS A 66 -23.95 -4.34 18.15
CA LYS A 66 -24.39 -3.15 18.89
C LYS A 66 -25.88 -2.83 18.69
N ASN A 67 -26.47 -3.30 17.60
CA ASN A 67 -27.83 -2.96 17.19
C ASN A 67 -28.67 -4.23 17.02
N PRO A 68 -29.17 -4.84 18.11
CA PRO A 68 -29.84 -6.15 18.06
C PRO A 68 -31.16 -6.16 17.27
N ASN A 69 -31.73 -5.00 16.96
CA ASN A 69 -32.95 -4.86 16.16
C ASN A 69 -32.66 -4.61 14.67
N VAL A 70 -31.39 -4.49 14.28
CA VAL A 70 -30.97 -4.26 12.90
C VAL A 70 -30.57 -5.60 12.30
N THR A 71 -31.04 -5.89 11.10
CA THR A 71 -30.65 -7.09 10.34
C THR A 71 -29.57 -6.74 9.33
N ARG A 72 -28.75 -7.73 8.96
CA ARG A 72 -27.71 -7.57 7.95
C ARG A 72 -28.27 -7.03 6.62
N ASP A 73 -29.47 -7.47 6.23
CA ASP A 73 -30.14 -7.06 5.01
C ASP A 73 -30.50 -5.56 4.98
N SER A 74 -30.54 -4.89 6.13
CA SER A 74 -30.80 -3.44 6.20
C SER A 74 -29.56 -2.56 5.99
N ILE A 75 -28.41 -3.17 5.70
CA ILE A 75 -27.16 -2.48 5.41
C ILE A 75 -26.98 -2.40 3.90
N ASP A 76 -27.40 -1.27 3.32
CA ASP A 76 -27.27 -0.98 1.88
C ASP A 76 -26.26 0.11 1.55
N ASP A 77 -25.61 0.66 2.58
CA ASP A 77 -24.56 1.67 2.45
C ASP A 77 -23.67 1.72 3.70
N TYR A 78 -22.54 2.41 3.60
CA TYR A 78 -21.58 2.59 4.68
C TYR A 78 -21.95 3.69 5.67
N SER A 79 -22.99 4.49 5.44
CA SER A 79 -23.43 5.55 6.37
C SER A 79 -23.62 5.09 7.83
N ALA A 80 -24.06 3.84 8.06
CA ALA A 80 -24.19 3.26 9.40
C ALA A 80 -22.85 2.87 10.05
N LEU A 81 -21.80 2.68 9.23
CA LEU A 81 -20.47 2.20 9.62
C LEU A 81 -19.47 3.37 9.74
N THR A 82 -19.63 4.42 8.93
CA THR A 82 -18.80 5.63 8.93
C THR A 82 -19.42 6.78 9.74
N GLY A 83 -20.73 6.70 10.04
CA GLY A 83 -21.47 7.70 10.78
C GLY A 83 -21.46 7.53 12.30
N GLY A 84 -21.86 8.60 13.00
CA GLY A 84 -22.12 8.61 14.44
C GLY A 84 -20.94 8.99 15.34
N ALA A 85 -21.17 8.95 16.66
CA ALA A 85 -20.17 9.34 17.67
C ALA A 85 -19.00 8.35 17.81
N ASN A 86 -19.13 7.14 17.25
CA ASN A 86 -18.15 6.08 17.38
C ASN A 86 -18.09 5.21 16.11
N PRO A 87 -17.60 5.79 14.99
CA PRO A 87 -17.60 5.12 13.69
C PRO A 87 -16.73 3.86 13.71
N LEU A 88 -17.16 2.84 12.97
CA LEU A 88 -16.50 1.54 12.85
C LEU A 88 -15.49 1.55 11.70
N LEU A 89 -15.78 2.32 10.65
CA LEU A 89 -14.88 2.62 9.54
C LEU A 89 -14.45 4.08 9.59
N LYS A 90 -13.19 4.36 9.29
CA LYS A 90 -12.68 5.74 9.22
C LYS A 90 -13.19 6.48 7.98
N ASP A 91 -13.31 5.78 6.87
CA ASP A 91 -13.64 6.32 5.56
C ASP A 91 -14.60 5.35 4.85
N ASP A 92 -15.30 5.88 3.86
CA ASP A 92 -16.24 5.13 3.02
C ASP A 92 -15.48 4.35 1.92
N PRO A 93 -15.55 3.00 1.90
CA PRO A 93 -14.82 2.18 0.94
C PRO A 93 -15.57 1.96 -0.40
N SER A 94 -16.63 2.72 -0.71
CA SER A 94 -17.45 2.58 -1.93
C SER A 94 -16.69 2.62 -3.26
N ALA A 95 -15.48 3.17 -3.28
CA ALA A 95 -14.61 3.14 -4.44
C ALA A 95 -14.08 1.73 -4.79
N ARG A 96 -14.05 0.81 -3.82
CA ARG A 96 -13.46 -0.54 -3.93
C ARG A 96 -14.41 -1.65 -3.53
N PHE A 97 -15.38 -1.37 -2.67
CA PHE A 97 -16.43 -2.32 -2.28
C PHE A 97 -17.75 -1.58 -2.18
N THR A 98 -18.81 -2.12 -2.77
CA THR A 98 -20.18 -1.69 -2.49
C THR A 98 -20.85 -2.69 -1.56
N VAL A 99 -21.72 -2.21 -0.66
CA VAL A 99 -22.52 -3.07 0.20
C VAL A 99 -23.99 -2.99 -0.23
N SER A 100 -24.66 -4.13 -0.35
CA SER A 100 -26.12 -4.19 -0.50
C SER A 100 -26.67 -5.42 0.18
N ASN A 101 -27.72 -5.26 0.98
CA ASN A 101 -28.25 -6.30 1.86
C ASN A 101 -27.14 -6.96 2.73
N GLY A 102 -26.17 -6.15 3.16
CA GLY A 102 -24.98 -6.57 3.89
C GLY A 102 -23.98 -7.41 3.10
N ALA A 103 -24.23 -7.74 1.82
CA ALA A 103 -23.27 -8.42 0.95
C ALA A 103 -22.27 -7.41 0.36
N LEU A 104 -20.99 -7.73 0.47
CA LEU A 104 -19.91 -6.97 -0.15
C LEU A 104 -19.71 -7.43 -1.59
N THR A 105 -19.65 -6.47 -2.50
CA THR A 105 -19.30 -6.70 -3.90
C THR A 105 -18.09 -5.83 -4.22
N ALA A 106 -17.01 -6.45 -4.68
CA ALA A 106 -15.82 -5.71 -5.07
C ALA A 106 -16.09 -4.89 -6.35
N VAL A 107 -15.56 -3.67 -6.38
CA VAL A 107 -15.67 -2.73 -7.50
C VAL A 107 -14.32 -2.05 -7.74
N GLY A 108 -14.18 -1.35 -8.87
CA GLY A 108 -12.96 -0.60 -9.20
C GLY A 108 -11.71 -1.48 -9.21
N ASP A 109 -10.70 -1.08 -8.46
CA ASP A 109 -9.39 -1.76 -8.38
C ASP A 109 -9.42 -3.13 -7.67
N CYS A 110 -10.55 -3.48 -7.04
CA CYS A 110 -10.75 -4.78 -6.39
C CYS A 110 -11.70 -5.70 -7.16
N ALA A 111 -12.28 -5.25 -8.28
CA ALA A 111 -13.20 -6.02 -9.12
C ALA A 111 -12.53 -7.13 -9.93
#